data_AF-A0A2H6EA49-F1
#
_entry.id   AF-A0A2H6EA49-F1
#
_cell.length_a   1.000
_cell.length_b   1.000
_cell.length_c   1.000
_cell.angle_alpha   90.00
_cell.angle_beta   90.00
_cell.angle_gamma   90.00
#
_symmetry.space_group_name_H-M   'P 1'
#
loop_
_entity.id
_entity.type
_entity.pdbx_description
1 polymer ?
#
loop_
_entity_poly.entity_id
_entity_poly.type
_entity_poly.pdbx_seq_one_letter_code
_entity_poly.pdbx_strand_id
1 'polypeptide(L)'
;MGQYTGGNLPTPPPHQIKYSTITNSAYGIQAANLPAIVIQGNVITNTGLGIFLSNVASPSVIANTISTSQAVMAGIFLESSGE
;
A
#
# COMPACT_ATOMS: atom_id res chain seq x y z
N MET A 1 5.74 -5.32 45.35
CA MET A 1 5.38 -5.90 44.04
C MET A 1 5.36 -4.75 43.04
N GLY A 2 6.33 -4.73 42.13
CA GLY A 2 6.50 -3.62 41.17
C GLY A 2 5.40 -3.64 40.11
N GLN A 3 4.78 -2.49 39.88
CA GLN A 3 3.86 -2.31 38.78
C GLN A 3 4.65 -2.29 37.48
N TYR A 4 4.37 -3.23 36.59
CA TYR A 4 4.82 -3.16 35.20
C TYR A 4 3.96 -2.09 34.51
N THR A 5 4.42 -0.83 34.54
CA THR A 5 3.92 0.18 33.61
C THR A 5 4.19 -0.35 32.21
N GLY A 6 3.13 -0.56 31.41
CA GLY A 6 3.23 -0.97 30.02
C GLY A 6 4.01 0.05 29.22
N GLY A 7 5.34 -0.05 29.27
CA GLY A 7 6.23 0.78 28.48
C GLY A 7 5.95 0.52 27.02
N ASN A 8 5.84 1.60 26.24
CA ASN A 8 5.71 1.62 24.79
C ASN A 8 6.38 0.40 24.14
N LEU A 9 5.60 -0.64 23.84
CA LEU A 9 6.04 -1.65 22.90
C LEU A 9 6.27 -0.91 21.57
N PRO A 10 7.45 -1.04 20.94
CA PRO A 10 7.69 -0.46 19.64
C PRO A 10 6.59 -0.95 18.69
N THR A 11 5.82 -0.02 18.12
CA THR A 11 4.89 -0.38 17.05
C THR A 11 5.71 -1.00 15.92
N PRO A 12 5.32 -2.18 15.41
CA PRO A 12 5.99 -2.77 14.26
C PRO A 12 6.10 -1.74 13.13
N PRO A 13 7.22 -1.72 12.39
CA PRO A 13 7.34 -0.83 11.25
C PRO A 13 6.22 -1.15 10.24
N PRO A 14 5.75 -0.14 9.48
CA PRO A 14 4.72 -0.35 8.47
C PRO A 14 5.18 -1.38 7.43
N HIS A 15 4.23 -2.06 6.80
CA HIS A 15 4.51 -2.91 5.64
C HIS A 15 5.11 -2.06 4.51
N GLN A 16 6.02 -2.65 3.72
CA GLN A 16 6.77 -1.92 2.70
C GLN A 16 6.79 -2.69 1.38
N ILE A 17 6.43 -2.01 0.30
CA ILE A 17 6.63 -2.48 -1.08
C ILE A 17 7.39 -1.38 -1.80
N LYS A 18 8.66 -1.62 -2.10
CA LYS A 18 9.55 -0.58 -2.61
C LYS A 18 10.36 -1.05 -3.81
N TYR A 19 10.64 -0.12 -4.73
CA TYR A 19 11.63 -0.28 -5.81
C TYR A 19 11.45 -1.55 -6.66
N SER A 20 10.21 -1.99 -6.83
CA SER A 20 9.88 -3.22 -7.56
C SER A 20 9.31 -2.91 -8.95
N THR A 21 9.55 -3.83 -9.89
CA THR A 21 8.89 -3.84 -11.21
C THR A 21 7.78 -4.88 -11.20
N ILE A 22 6.55 -4.46 -11.42
CA ILE A 22 5.35 -5.31 -11.43
C ILE A 22 4.67 -5.18 -12.78
N THR A 23 4.43 -6.31 -13.45
CA THR A 23 3.87 -6.31 -14.81
C THR A 23 3.03 -7.54 -15.12
N ASN A 24 2.14 -7.42 -16.10
CA ASN A 24 1.32 -8.51 -16.65
C ASN A 24 0.40 -9.20 -15.63
N SER A 25 -0.25 -8.43 -14.76
CA SER A 25 -1.11 -8.95 -13.69
C SER A 25 -2.46 -8.25 -13.62
N ALA A 26 -3.46 -8.88 -12.99
CA ALA A 26 -4.76 -8.25 -12.77
C ALA A 26 -4.67 -7.00 -11.89
N TYR A 27 -3.80 -7.02 -10.87
CA TYR A 27 -3.51 -5.91 -9.97
C TYR A 27 -2.00 -5.69 -9.90
N GLY A 28 -1.56 -4.43 -9.86
CA GLY A 28 -0.18 -4.09 -9.53
C GLY A 28 0.11 -4.35 -8.06
N ILE A 29 -0.53 -3.59 -7.17
CA ILE A 29 -0.45 -3.81 -5.73
C ILE A 29 -1.87 -3.81 -5.16
N GLN A 30 -2.21 -4.86 -4.42
CA GLN A 30 -3.42 -4.93 -3.63
C GLN A 30 -3.04 -5.14 -2.16
N ALA A 31 -3.53 -4.27 -1.27
CA ALA A 31 -3.35 -4.43 0.16
C ALA A 31 -4.64 -4.08 0.90
N ALA A 32 -4.92 -4.82 1.98
CA ALA A 32 -6.12 -4.61 2.76
C ALA A 32 -5.93 -4.88 4.24
N ASN A 33 -6.75 -4.21 5.07
CA ASN A 33 -6.80 -4.39 6.53
C ASN A 33 -5.44 -4.15 7.20
N LEU A 34 -4.79 -3.04 6.84
CA LEU A 34 -3.48 -2.68 7.38
C LEU A 34 -3.54 -1.41 8.22
N PRO A 35 -2.81 -1.33 9.35
CA PRO A 35 -2.68 -0.08 10.07
C PRO A 35 -1.89 0.94 9.23
N ALA A 36 -0.87 0.50 8.49
CA ALA A 36 -0.08 1.36 7.62
C ALA A 36 0.67 0.55 6.56
N ILE A 37 0.92 1.18 5.41
CA ILE A 37 1.77 0.64 4.34
C ILE A 37 2.51 1.76 3.62
N VAL A 38 3.77 1.52 3.26
CA VAL A 38 4.56 2.40 2.39
C VAL A 38 4.78 1.72 1.04
N ILE A 39 4.27 2.34 -0.01
CA ILE A 39 4.42 1.91 -1.40
C ILE A 39 5.25 2.96 -2.14
N GLN A 40 6.51 2.65 -2.45
CA GLN A 40 7.47 3.66 -2.90
C GLN A 40 8.31 3.22 -4.10
N GLY A 41 8.44 4.09 -5.11
CA GLY A 41 9.44 3.89 -6.16
C GLY A 41 9.19 2.68 -7.06
N ASN A 42 7.98 2.14 -7.10
CA ASN A 42 7.66 0.98 -7.91
C ASN A 42 7.31 1.38 -9.36
N VAL A 43 7.58 0.48 -10.29
CA VAL A 43 7.17 0.58 -11.69
C VAL A 43 6.09 -0.47 -11.93
N ILE A 44 4.84 -0.04 -12.09
CA ILE A 44 3.66 -0.87 -12.28
C ILE A 44 3.14 -0.65 -13.69
N THR A 45 3.26 -1.64 -14.55
CA THR A 45 2.93 -1.50 -15.98
C THR A 45 2.15 -2.69 -16.51
N ASN A 46 1.29 -2.50 -17.50
CA ASN A 46 0.50 -3.59 -18.11
C ASN A 46 -0.27 -4.42 -17.06
N THR A 47 -0.82 -3.74 -16.06
CA THR A 47 -1.72 -4.34 -15.08
C THR A 47 -3.15 -3.89 -15.31
N GLY A 48 -4.14 -4.70 -14.91
CA GLY A 48 -5.55 -4.30 -14.96
C GLY A 48 -5.78 -3.06 -14.10
N LEU A 49 -5.57 -3.21 -12.79
CA LEU A 49 -5.57 -2.15 -11.78
C LEU A 49 -4.13 -1.83 -11.33
N GLY A 50 -3.88 -0.58 -10.95
CA GLY A 50 -2.57 -0.12 -10.52
C GLY A 50 -2.31 -0.46 -9.06
N ILE A 51 -2.78 0.39 -8.14
CA ILE A 51 -2.73 0.17 -6.70
C ILE A 51 -4.17 0.19 -6.15
N PHE A 52 -4.57 -0.85 -5.43
CA PHE A 52 -5.84 -0.93 -4.72
C PHE A 52 -5.61 -1.12 -3.22
N LEU A 53 -6.05 -0.15 -2.42
CA LEU A 53 -5.98 -0.19 -0.96
C LEU A 53 -7.40 -0.20 -0.38
N SER A 54 -7.69 -1.20 0.45
CA SER A 54 -8.99 -1.34 1.11
C SER A 54 -8.82 -1.46 2.62
N ASN A 55 -9.47 -0.60 3.40
CA ASN A 55 -9.33 -0.57 4.86
C ASN A 55 -7.86 -0.45 5.33
N VAL A 56 -7.14 0.55 4.80
CA VAL A 56 -5.78 0.89 5.21
C VAL A 56 -5.78 2.24 5.91
N ALA A 57 -5.47 2.27 7.21
CA ALA A 57 -5.63 3.49 8.01
C ALA A 57 -4.64 4.58 7.57
N SER A 58 -3.35 4.26 7.45
CA SER A 58 -2.32 5.25 7.06
C SER A 58 -1.46 4.77 5.87
N PRO A 59 -1.98 4.86 4.63
CA PRO A 59 -1.22 4.52 3.44
C PRO A 59 -0.30 5.66 3.00
N SER A 60 0.90 5.32 2.53
CA SER A 60 1.87 6.26 1.96
C SER A 60 2.30 5.79 0.58
N VAL A 61 1.79 6.43 -0.48
CA VAL A 61 2.11 6.10 -1.88
C VAL A 61 2.99 7.19 -2.49
N ILE A 62 4.27 6.89 -2.70
CA ILE A 62 5.29 7.90 -3.02
C ILE A 62 6.07 7.50 -4.28
N ALA A 63 6.14 8.40 -5.27
CA ALA A 63 7.02 8.28 -6.43
C ALA A 63 6.92 6.94 -7.18
N ASN A 64 5.70 6.43 -7.39
CA ASN A 64 5.48 5.22 -8.20
C ASN A 64 5.12 5.62 -9.63
N THR A 65 5.63 4.88 -10.60
CA THR A 65 5.23 4.98 -12.01
C THR A 65 4.15 3.94 -12.26
N ILE A 66 2.95 4.36 -12.65
CA ILE A 66 1.79 3.48 -12.83
C ILE A 66 1.21 3.68 -14.22
N SER A 67 1.16 2.60 -15.01
CA SER A 67 0.55 2.55 -16.35
C SER A 67 -0.29 1.28 -16.50
N THR A 68 -1.60 1.42 -16.35
CA THR A 68 -2.56 0.31 -16.37
C THR A 68 -3.25 0.16 -17.73
N SER A 69 -3.86 -0.99 -17.97
CA SER A 69 -4.63 -1.28 -19.19
C SER A 69 -6.14 -1.00 -19.04
N GLN A 70 -6.71 -0.99 -17.82
CA GLN A 70 -8.10 -0.57 -17.62
C GLN A 70 -8.21 0.95 -17.54
N ALA A 71 -9.09 1.52 -18.38
CA ALA A 71 -9.33 2.96 -18.44
C ALA A 71 -10.14 3.52 -17.26
N VAL A 72 -11.03 2.72 -16.65
CA VAL A 72 -12.03 3.22 -15.70
C VAL A 72 -11.47 3.33 -14.27
N MET A 73 -10.43 2.56 -13.94
CA MET A 73 -9.78 2.55 -12.64
C MET A 73 -8.25 2.59 -12.78
N ALA A 74 -7.78 3.44 -13.69
CA ALA A 74 -6.35 3.60 -13.91
C ALA A 74 -5.70 4.30 -12.71
N GLY A 75 -4.56 3.79 -12.24
CA GLY A 75 -3.77 4.43 -11.18
C GLY A 75 -4.01 3.88 -9.78
N ILE A 76 -4.50 4.72 -8.86
CA ILE A 76 -4.59 4.41 -7.42
C ILE A 76 -6.05 4.50 -6.98
N PHE A 77 -6.55 3.44 -6.36
CA PHE A 77 -7.90 3.36 -5.81
C PHE A 77 -7.86 3.10 -4.30
N LEU A 78 -8.53 3.97 -3.54
CA LEU A 78 -8.62 3.91 -2.09
C LEU A 78 -10.07 3.65 -1.68
N GLU A 79 -10.31 2.54 -1.00
CA GLU A 79 -11.60 2.18 -0.41
C GLU A 79 -11.42 2.18 1.12
N SER A 80 -12.17 3.05 1.81
CA SER A 80 -12.08 3.19 3.27
C SER A 80 -10.64 3.28 3.79
N SER A 81 -9.79 4.04 3.10
CA SER A 81 -8.36 4.14 3.37
C SER A 81 -7.90 5.59 3.37
N GLY A 82 -7.00 5.95 4.29
CA GLY A 82 -6.42 7.28 4.38
C GLY A 82 -7.28 8.33 5.10
N GLU A 83 -7.81 7.99 6.27
CA GLU A 83 -8.38 8.99 7.20
C GLU A 83 -7.31 9.94 7.75
#